data_AF-V8NMU7-F1
#
_entry.id   AF-V8NMU7-F1
#
_cell.length_a   1.000
_cell.length_b   1.000
_cell.length_c   1.000
_cell.angle_alpha   90.00
_cell.angle_beta   90.00
_cell.angle_gamma   90.00
#
_symmetry.space_group_name_H-M   'P 1'
#
loop_
_entity.id
_entity.type
_entity.pdbx_description
1 polymer ?
#
loop_
_entity_poly.entity_id
_entity_poly.type
_entity_poly.pdbx_seq_one_letter_code
_entity_poly.pdbx_strand_id
1 'polypeptide(L)' 'MVMIDLIPCLLALEDADADECTEGTDDCHIDAICQNTPKSFKCICKPGYKGEGKQCEATQQFETNTPLDPSFRPG' A
#
# COMPACT_ATOMS: atom_id res chain seq x y z
N MET A 1 -32.70 -13.95 -26.32
CA MET A 1 -31.34 -14.44 -26.59
C MET A 1 -30.86 -13.70 -27.83
N VAL A 2 -30.58 -12.40 -27.75
CA VAL A 2 -29.23 -11.87 -27.49
C VAL A 2 -29.36 -10.53 -26.75
N MET A 3 -28.92 -10.49 -25.49
CA MET A 3 -28.54 -9.28 -24.76
C MET A 3 -27.12 -9.52 -24.22
N ILE A 4 -26.12 -9.56 -25.11
CA ILE A 4 -24.73 -9.91 -24.76
C ILE A 4 -23.81 -8.75 -25.13
N ASP A 5 -24.12 -7.51 -24.73
CA ASP A 5 -23.15 -6.40 -24.88
C ASP A 5 -23.37 -5.19 -23.96
N LEU A 6 -24.17 -5.28 -22.89
CA LEU A 6 -24.29 -4.17 -21.92
C LEU A 6 -24.63 -4.67 -20.51
N ILE A 7 -23.68 -5.35 -19.87
CA ILE A 7 -23.56 -5.25 -18.41
C ILE A 7 -22.27 -4.48 -18.13
N PRO A 8 -22.24 -3.15 -18.41
CA PRO A 8 -21.16 -2.31 -17.95
C PRO A 8 -21.26 -2.28 -16.43
N CYS A 9 -20.28 -2.84 -15.73
CA CYS A 9 -20.07 -2.63 -14.30
C CYS A 9 -21.29 -2.78 -13.36
N LEU A 10 -22.31 -3.59 -13.66
CA LEU A 10 -23.42 -3.85 -12.72
C LEU A 10 -23.00 -4.68 -11.47
N LEU A 11 -21.69 -4.77 -11.21
CA LEU A 11 -21.07 -5.32 -10.01
C LEU A 11 -20.15 -4.30 -9.30
N ALA A 12 -20.17 -3.01 -9.68
CA ALA A 12 -19.40 -1.94 -9.04
C ALA A 12 -20.22 -1.15 -8.00
N LEU A 13 -21.20 -1.78 -7.36
CA LEU A 13 -21.99 -1.17 -6.28
C LEU A 13 -21.64 -1.78 -4.92
N GLU A 14 -20.38 -1.64 -4.52
CA GLU A 14 -19.98 -1.49 -3.12
C GLU A 14 -18.86 -0.42 -3.08
N ASP A 15 -19.08 0.71 -3.74
CA ASP A 15 -18.20 1.91 -3.75
C ASP A 15 -18.51 2.80 -2.53
N ALA A 16 -18.60 2.15 -1.38
CA ALA A 16 -18.41 2.75 -0.07
C ALA A 16 -17.56 1.75 0.73
N ASP A 17 -16.53 1.24 0.07
CA ASP A 17 -15.43 0.59 0.76
C ASP A 17 -14.87 1.65 1.69
N ALA A 18 -14.89 1.39 3.00
CA ALA A 18 -14.26 2.31 3.94
C ALA A 18 -12.84 2.57 3.42
N ASP A 19 -12.51 3.82 3.16
CA ASP A 19 -11.17 4.15 2.68
C ASP A 19 -10.29 4.22 3.93
N GLU A 20 -9.90 3.05 4.45
CA GLU A 20 -9.20 2.99 5.74
C GLU A 20 -7.87 3.75 5.70
N CYS A 21 -7.28 3.91 4.51
CA CYS A 21 -6.10 4.74 4.30
C CYS A 21 -6.39 6.25 4.49
N THR A 22 -7.55 6.74 4.05
CA THR A 22 -7.95 8.15 4.17
C THR A 22 -8.56 8.45 5.54
N GLU A 23 -9.28 7.47 6.11
CA GLU A 23 -9.81 7.55 7.47
C GLU A 23 -8.73 7.32 8.54
N GLY A 24 -7.56 6.80 8.15
CA GLY A 24 -6.45 6.49 9.05
C GLY A 24 -6.79 5.36 10.03
N THR A 25 -7.73 4.50 9.64
CA THR A 25 -8.13 3.29 10.37
C THR A 25 -7.38 2.05 9.86
N ASP A 26 -6.42 2.24 8.93
CA ASP A 26 -5.55 1.17 8.46
C ASP A 26 -4.61 0.68 9.57
N ASP A 27 -4.26 -0.61 9.50
CA ASP A 27 -3.28 -1.23 10.41
C ASP A 27 -1.89 -1.32 9.76
N CYS A 28 -1.55 -0.44 8.82
CA CYS A 28 -0.25 -0.52 8.17
C CYS A 28 0.87 -0.13 9.13
N HIS A 29 2.07 -0.66 8.88
CA HIS A 29 3.26 -0.21 9.59
C HIS A 29 3.49 1.29 9.30
N ILE A 30 4.08 2.01 10.24
CA ILE A 30 4.44 3.43 10.05
C ILE A 30 5.39 3.65 8.86
N ASP A 31 6.20 2.64 8.56
CA ASP A 31 7.10 2.59 7.40
C ASP A 31 6.49 1.85 6.19
N ALA A 32 5.17 1.74 6.13
CA ALA A 32 4.43 1.27 4.97
C ALA A 32 3.59 2.37 4.33
N ILE A 33 3.16 2.12 3.11
CA ILE A 33 2.23 2.91 2.30
C ILE A 33 0.93 2.12 2.27
N CYS A 34 -0.14 2.76 2.74
CA CYS A 34 -1.49 2.23 2.57
C CYS A 34 -1.96 2.51 1.14
N GLN A 35 -2.42 1.47 0.44
CA GLN A 35 -2.96 1.54 -0.92
C GLN A 35 -4.36 0.94 -0.92
N ASN A 36 -5.37 1.76 -1.18
CA ASN A 36 -6.73 1.28 -1.38
C ASN A 36 -6.82 0.40 -2.62
N THR A 37 -7.62 -0.65 -2.51
CA THR A 37 -7.96 -1.58 -3.57
C THR A 37 -9.48 -1.73 -3.61
N PRO A 38 -10.07 -2.17 -4.72
CA PRO A 38 -11.50 -2.46 -4.71
C PRO A 38 -11.81 -3.55 -3.68
N LYS A 39 -12.59 -3.22 -2.65
CA LYS A 39 -13.03 -4.09 -1.53
C LYS A 39 -12.06 -4.25 -0.34
N SER A 40 -10.92 -3.55 -0.29
CA SER A 40 -9.97 -3.58 0.84
C SER A 40 -8.82 -2.57 0.69
N PHE A 41 -7.85 -2.59 1.61
CA PHE A 41 -6.56 -1.91 1.48
C PHE A 41 -5.37 -2.89 1.51
N LYS A 42 -4.22 -2.43 1.01
CA LYS A 42 -2.94 -3.14 1.08
C LYS A 42 -1.89 -2.26 1.71
N CYS A 43 -1.08 -2.84 2.59
CA CYS A 43 0.10 -2.19 3.14
C CYS A 43 1.34 -2.63 2.37
N ILE A 44 2.11 -1.67 1.87
CA ILE A 44 3.35 -1.93 1.12
C ILE A 44 4.49 -1.21 1.82
N CYS A 45 5.53 -1.92 2.24
CA CYS A 45 6.68 -1.28 2.89
C CYS A 45 7.30 -0.20 1.98
N LYS A 46 7.67 0.93 2.58
CA LYS A 46 8.34 2.03 1.90
C LYS A 46 9.68 1.56 1.32
N PRO A 47 10.19 2.23 0.27
CA PRO A 47 11.53 1.96 -0.25
C PRO A 47 12.57 1.99 0.89
N GLY A 48 13.48 1.01 0.91
CA GLY A 48 14.45 0.85 1.99
C GLY A 48 13.95 0.01 3.18
N TYR A 49 12.70 -0.45 3.17
CA TYR A 49 12.13 -1.36 4.16
C TYR A 49 11.62 -2.65 3.50
N LYS A 50 11.62 -3.76 4.25
CA LYS A 50 11.07 -5.06 3.81
C LYS A 50 10.19 -5.66 4.90
N GLY A 51 9.20 -6.43 4.48
CA GLY A 51 8.27 -7.12 5.36
C GLY A 51 6.88 -7.27 4.72
N GLU A 52 5.88 -7.52 5.54
CA GLU A 52 4.50 -7.81 5.13
C GLU A 52 3.60 -6.57 5.08
N GLY A 53 4.16 -5.37 5.21
CA GLY A 53 3.41 -4.12 5.18
C GLY A 53 2.77 -3.73 6.51
N LYS A 54 2.33 -4.69 7.33
CA LYS A 54 1.98 -4.45 8.75
C LYS A 54 3.20 -4.43 9.68
N GLN A 55 4.28 -5.07 9.24
CA GLN A 55 5.60 -5.03 9.85
C GLN A 55 6.59 -4.76 8.74
N CYS A 56 7.37 -3.68 8.88
CA CYS A 56 8.39 -3.29 7.93
C CYS A 56 9.68 -3.03 8.70
N GLU A 57 10.71 -3.82 8.41
CA GLU A 57 12.03 -3.64 8.98
C GLU A 57 12.89 -2.88 7.99
N ALA A 58 13.70 -1.94 8.50
CA ALA A 58 14.68 -1.26 7.68
C ALA A 58 15.57 -2.33 7.04
N THR A 59 15.50 -2.45 5.72
CA THR A 59 16.60 -3.11 5.02
C THR A 59 17.76 -2.18 5.23
N GLN A 60 18.64 -2.56 6.14
CA GLN A 60 19.96 -1.96 6.22
C GLN A 60 20.59 -2.27 4.85
N GLN A 61 20.34 -1.37 3.90
CA GLN A 61 21.09 -1.26 2.67
C GLN A 61 22.46 -0.78 3.12
N PHE A 62 23.20 -1.67 3.76
CA PHE A 62 24.65 -1.65 3.79
C PHE A 62 25.10 -1.92 2.36
N GLU A 63 24.78 -1.01 1.45
CA GLU A 63 25.54 -0.93 0.21
C GLU A 63 26.89 -0.43 0.65
N THR A 64 27.81 -1.36 0.84
CA THR A 64 29.18 -1.08 1.28
C THR A 64 29.96 -0.23 0.27
N ASN A 65 29.35 0.33 -0.79
CA ASN A 65 29.96 1.27 -1.74
C ASN A 65 28.92 2.03 -2.62
N THR A 66 28.03 2.86 -2.05
CA THR A 66 27.22 3.81 -2.85
C THR A 66 27.20 5.21 -2.22
N PRO A 67 27.48 6.31 -2.96
CA PRO A 67 27.61 7.65 -2.41
C PRO A 67 26.26 8.24 -1.93
N LEU A 68 26.11 8.26 -0.60
CA LEU A 68 25.40 9.22 0.26
C LEU A 68 24.07 9.79 -0.26
N ASP A 69 22.96 9.13 0.08
CA ASP A 69 21.71 9.86 0.30
C ASP A 69 21.79 10.62 1.65
N PRO A 70 21.67 11.97 1.66
CA PRO A 70 21.84 12.78 2.86
C PRO A 70 20.63 12.78 3.82
N SER A 71 19.61 11.94 3.58
CA SER A 71 18.34 11.98 4.30
C SER A 71 18.21 10.92 5.39
N PHE A 72 19.23 10.08 5.60
CA PHE A 72 19.18 9.07 6.65
C PHE A 72 19.38 9.71 8.04
N ARG A 73 18.27 9.96 8.74
CA ARG A 73 18.25 10.38 10.14
C ARG A 73 17.90 9.14 10.99
N PRO A 74 18.88 8.45 11.59
CA PRO A 74 18.59 7.36 12.52
C PRO A 74 18.01 7.97 13.80
N GLY A 75 16.81 7.50 14.17
CA GLY A 75 16.21 7.70 15.49
C GLY A 75 16.57 6.57 16.44
#